data_AF-A0A0B3BHW1-F1
#
_entry.id   AF-A0A0B3BHW1-F1
#
_cell.length_a   1.000
_cell.length_b   1.000
_cell.length_c   1.000
_cell.angle_alpha   90.00
_cell.angle_beta   90.00
_cell.angle_gamma   90.00
#
_symmetry.space_group_name_H-M   'P 1'
#
loop_
_entity.id
_entity.type
_entity.pdbx_description
1 polymer ?
#
loop_
_entity_poly.entity_id
_entity_poly.type
_entity_poly.pdbx_seq_one_letter_code
_entity_poly.pdbx_strand_id
1 'polypeptide(L)'
;MTSSELYGGIRIVYKLYENRRAEELKMLAKYIASNDKCIAILGNKRGETGDLVVSRSCDVDIVVNGFFKEVLRVFDGKGGGNAYICQGGGSSDRLELAMTRR
;
A
#
# COMPACT_ATOMS: atom_id res chain seq x y z
N MET A 1 6.19 13.34 -2.06
CA MET A 1 6.74 13.27 -0.68
C MET A 1 6.67 11.83 -0.20
N THR A 2 7.69 11.32 0.51
CA THR A 2 7.54 10.11 1.34
C THR A 2 7.13 10.61 2.71
N SER A 3 6.00 10.14 3.25
CA SER A 3 5.62 10.49 4.61
C SER A 3 5.56 9.23 5.46
N SER A 4 5.88 9.39 6.73
CA SER A 4 5.92 8.28 7.68
C SER A 4 5.37 8.73 9.03
N GLU A 5 4.40 7.97 9.55
CA GLU A 5 3.76 8.25 10.84
C GLU A 5 4.00 7.07 11.79
N LEU A 6 4.08 7.35 13.09
CA LEU A 6 4.24 6.32 14.12
C LEU A 6 2.90 6.12 14.83
N TYR A 7 2.28 4.95 14.65
CA TYR A 7 1.05 4.57 15.34
C TYR A 7 1.32 3.37 16.24
N GLY A 8 1.17 3.53 17.56
CA GLY A 8 1.37 2.44 18.51
C GLY A 8 2.77 1.81 18.47
N GLY A 9 3.79 2.57 18.03
CA GLY A 9 5.16 2.08 17.84
C GLY A 9 5.43 1.40 16.49
N ILE A 10 4.45 1.39 15.58
CA ILE A 10 4.58 0.91 14.20
C ILE A 10 4.76 2.11 13.28
N ARG A 11 5.80 2.06 12.44
CA ARG A 11 6.06 3.03 11.40
C ARG A 11 5.22 2.71 10.17
N ILE A 12 4.31 3.61 9.82
CA ILE A 12 3.50 3.52 8.61
C ILE A 12 4.13 4.43 7.57
N VAL A 13 4.62 3.88 6.46
CA VAL A 13 5.20 4.62 5.34
C VAL A 13 4.20 4.66 4.20
N TYR A 14 3.83 5.85 3.76
CA TYR A 14 2.93 6.05 2.63
C TYR A 14 3.56 6.88 1.52
N LYS A 15 3.35 6.44 0.28
CA LYS A 15 3.81 7.18 -0.91
C LYS A 15 3.01 6.85 -2.15
N LEU A 16 2.64 7.89 -2.88
CA LEU A 16 2.09 7.81 -4.22
C LEU A 16 3.20 8.05 -5.26
N TYR A 17 3.29 7.17 -6.23
CA TYR A 17 4.18 7.26 -7.38
C TYR A 17 3.38 7.41 -8.67
N GLU A 18 4.09 7.73 -9.75
CA GLU A 18 3.53 7.80 -11.09
C GLU A 18 4.41 7.02 -12.06
N ASN A 19 3.77 6.32 -12.99
CA ASN A 19 4.37 5.60 -14.11
C ASN A 19 5.47 4.59 -13.75
N ARG A 20 5.39 3.97 -12.56
CA ARG A 20 6.25 2.83 -12.19
C ARG A 20 5.69 1.50 -12.70
N ARG A 21 6.57 0.50 -12.81
CA ARG A 21 6.17 -0.88 -13.04
C ARG A 21 5.60 -1.47 -11.74
N ALA A 22 4.55 -2.27 -11.85
CA ALA A 22 3.90 -2.88 -10.69
C ALA A 22 4.86 -3.74 -9.85
N GLU A 23 5.79 -4.47 -10.50
CA GLU A 23 6.78 -5.27 -9.79
C GLU A 23 7.80 -4.41 -9.03
N GLU A 24 8.20 -3.26 -9.56
CA GLU A 24 9.08 -2.32 -8.86
C GLU A 24 8.41 -1.78 -7.59
N LEU A 25 7.12 -1.43 -7.69
CA LEU A 25 6.33 -0.97 -6.54
C LEU A 25 6.26 -2.04 -5.44
N LYS A 26 6.07 -3.29 -5.85
CA LYS A 26 6.03 -4.45 -4.94
C LYS A 26 7.38 -4.68 -4.27
N MET A 27 8.48 -4.62 -5.01
CA MET A 27 9.84 -4.74 -4.46
C MET A 27 10.13 -3.63 -3.45
N LEU A 28 9.75 -2.38 -3.77
CA LEU A 28 9.89 -1.24 -2.86
C LEU A 28 9.09 -1.44 -1.57
N ALA A 29 7.84 -1.90 -1.66
CA ALA A 29 7.01 -2.14 -0.49
C ALA A 29 7.64 -3.21 0.43
N LYS A 30 8.14 -4.31 -0.16
CA LYS A 30 8.85 -5.36 0.58
C LYS A 30 10.12 -4.85 1.25
N TYR A 31 10.91 -4.05 0.53
CA TYR A 31 12.13 -3.47 1.06
C TYR A 31 11.86 -2.52 2.24
N ILE A 32 10.81 -1.71 2.16
CA ILE A 32 10.43 -0.85 3.30
C ILE A 32 9.95 -1.69 4.48
N ALA A 33 9.12 -2.71 4.20
CA ALA A 33 8.59 -3.64 5.19
C ALA A 33 9.61 -4.64 5.76
N SER A 34 10.85 -4.69 5.23
CA SER A 34 11.91 -5.50 5.84
C SER A 34 12.53 -4.83 7.07
N ASN A 35 12.14 -3.58 7.37
CA ASN A 35 12.49 -2.92 8.63
C ASN A 35 11.48 -3.34 9.71
N ASP A 36 11.96 -3.50 10.94
CA ASP A 36 11.11 -3.86 12.08
C ASP A 36 10.00 -2.81 12.32
N LYS A 37 8.86 -3.30 12.80
CA LYS A 37 7.67 -2.52 13.14
C LYS A 37 7.23 -1.58 12.03
N CYS A 38 7.15 -2.07 10.80
CA CYS A 38 6.90 -1.23 9.62
C CYS A 38 5.72 -1.72 8.78
N ILE A 39 4.90 -0.79 8.29
CA ILE A 39 3.88 -1.03 7.27
C ILE A 39 4.13 -0.06 6.10
N ALA A 40 4.31 -0.58 4.91
CA ALA A 40 4.43 0.18 3.67
C ALA A 40 3.09 0.17 2.91
N ILE A 41 2.57 1.35 2.58
CA ILE A 41 1.37 1.55 1.76
C ILE A 41 1.80 2.38 0.55
N LEU A 42 2.00 1.73 -0.59
CA LEU A 42 2.51 2.38 -1.80
C LEU A 42 1.46 2.35 -2.91
N GLY A 43 1.13 3.54 -3.41
CA GLY A 43 0.30 3.70 -4.60
C GLY A 43 1.14 4.03 -5.83
N ASN A 44 0.66 3.68 -7.01
CA ASN A 44 1.24 4.08 -8.28
C ASN A 44 0.14 4.39 -9.29
N LYS A 45 0.15 5.59 -9.88
CA LYS A 45 -0.75 5.95 -10.98
C LYS A 45 -0.08 5.63 -12.32
N ARG A 46 -0.85 5.08 -13.27
CA ARG A 46 -0.43 4.77 -14.64
C ARG A 46 -1.61 5.02 -15.58
N GLY A 47 -1.68 6.24 -16.11
CA GLY A 47 -2.83 6.73 -16.87
C GLY A 47 -4.10 6.64 -16.04
N GLU A 48 -5.13 6.00 -16.59
CA GLU A 48 -6.43 5.78 -15.93
C GLU A 48 -6.41 4.63 -14.90
N THR A 49 -5.30 3.88 -14.83
CA THR A 49 -5.14 2.75 -13.91
C THR A 49 -4.22 3.10 -12.76
N GLY A 50 -4.47 2.53 -11.58
CA GLY A 50 -3.60 2.62 -10.43
C GLY A 50 -3.23 1.24 -9.89
N ASP A 51 -2.08 1.14 -9.24
CA ASP A 51 -1.68 0.01 -8.42
C ASP A 51 -1.59 0.45 -6.96
N LEU A 52 -2.00 -0.43 -6.05
CA LEU A 52 -1.79 -0.28 -4.61
C LEU A 52 -1.10 -1.53 -4.09
N VAL A 53 -0.04 -1.33 -3.32
CA VAL A 53 0.65 -2.40 -2.59
C VAL A 53 0.70 -2.04 -1.12
N VAL A 54 0.28 -2.97 -0.27
CA VAL A 54 0.42 -2.89 1.18
C VAL A 54 1.31 -4.04 1.64
N SER A 55 2.38 -3.73 2.35
CA SER A 55 3.30 -4.72 2.93
C SER A 55 3.55 -4.39 4.37
N ARG A 56 3.68 -5.40 5.24
CA ARG A 56 4.08 -5.22 6.64
C ARG A 56 5.29 -6.06 6.98
N SER A 57 6.00 -5.64 8.03
CA SER A 57 7.08 -6.41 8.63
C SER A 57 6.55 -7.65 9.37
N CYS A 58 7.42 -8.62 9.59
CA CYS A 58 7.04 -9.91 10.15
C CYS A 58 6.60 -9.81 11.63
N ASP A 59 7.15 -8.85 12.35
CA ASP A 59 6.93 -8.55 13.77
C ASP A 59 5.68 -7.69 14.05
N VAL A 60 4.99 -7.23 12.99
CA VAL A 60 3.71 -6.51 13.11
C VAL A 60 2.55 -7.49 13.09
N ASP A 61 1.88 -7.67 14.23
CA ASP A 61 0.69 -8.53 14.38
C ASP A 61 -0.61 -7.80 13.98
N ILE A 62 -0.60 -7.17 12.81
CA ILE A 62 -1.77 -6.53 12.22
C ILE A 62 -2.16 -7.28 10.95
N VAL A 63 -3.41 -7.72 10.88
CA VAL A 63 -3.97 -8.35 9.68
C VAL A 63 -4.29 -7.27 8.65
N VAL A 64 -3.31 -6.95 7.81
CA VAL A 64 -3.43 -5.90 6.77
C VAL A 64 -4.47 -6.23 5.68
N ASN A 65 -4.88 -7.49 5.55
CA ASN A 65 -5.85 -7.92 4.52
C ASN A 65 -7.25 -7.32 4.74
N GLY A 66 -7.67 -7.13 6.00
CA GLY A 66 -8.97 -6.52 6.32
C GLY A 66 -9.04 -5.07 5.83
N PHE A 67 -8.07 -4.26 6.27
CA PHE A 67 -7.87 -2.89 5.80
C PHE A 67 -7.73 -2.82 4.28
N PHE A 68 -6.92 -3.71 3.69
CA PHE A 68 -6.68 -3.73 2.26
C PHE A 68 -7.97 -3.95 1.45
N LYS A 69 -8.86 -4.84 1.88
CA LYS A 69 -10.16 -5.06 1.23
C LYS A 69 -11.10 -3.86 1.33
N GLU A 70 -11.03 -3.09 2.41
CA GLU A 70 -11.79 -1.83 2.53
C GLU A 70 -11.26 -0.78 1.56
N VAL A 71 -9.94 -0.63 1.47
CA VAL A 71 -9.30 0.29 0.53
C VAL A 71 -9.60 -0.10 -0.92
N LEU A 72 -9.57 -1.40 -1.25
CA LEU A 72 -9.94 -1.89 -2.58
C LEU A 72 -11.38 -1.52 -2.96
N ARG A 73 -12.33 -1.56 -2.02
CA ARG A 73 -13.72 -1.15 -2.28
C ARG A 73 -13.83 0.33 -2.62
N VAL A 74 -13.09 1.21 -1.93
CA VAL A 74 -13.03 2.65 -2.25
C VAL A 74 -12.44 2.87 -3.64
N PHE A 75 -11.43 2.10 -3.99
CA PHE A 75 -10.71 2.17 -5.26
C PHE A 75 -11.45 1.53 -6.44
N ASP A 76 -12.58 0.83 -6.19
CA ASP A 76 -13.25 -0.08 -7.14
C ASP A 76 -12.26 -1.03 -7.82
N GLY A 77 -11.27 -1.46 -7.03
CA GLY A 77 -10.15 -2.25 -7.50
C GLY A 77 -10.33 -3.72 -7.21
N LYS A 78 -9.55 -4.52 -7.93
CA LYS A 78 -9.38 -5.95 -7.66
C LYS A 78 -7.97 -6.20 -7.15
N GLY A 79 -7.84 -7.12 -6.21
CA GLY A 79 -6.55 -7.44 -5.62
C GLY A 79 -6.64 -8.57 -4.62
N GLY A 80 -5.48 -8.94 -4.09
CA GLY A 80 -5.35 -10.00 -3.10
C GLY A 80 -3.91 -10.11 -2.61
N GLY A 81 -3.68 -11.10 -1.77
CA GLY A 81 -2.38 -11.36 -1.19
C GLY A 81 -2.46 -12.27 0.01
N ASN A 82 -1.43 -12.23 0.82
CA ASN A 82 -1.33 -12.98 2.07
C ASN A 82 -1.29 -12.03 3.27
N ALA A 83 -1.06 -12.58 4.46
CA ALA A 83 -1.04 -11.79 5.69
C ALA A 83 0.08 -10.73 5.75
N TYR A 84 1.13 -10.85 4.93
CA TYR A 84 2.30 -9.97 4.93
C TYR A 84 2.29 -8.94 3.80
N ILE A 85 1.75 -9.31 2.64
CA ILE A 85 1.69 -8.45 1.47
C ILE A 85 0.39 -8.64 0.71
N CYS A 86 -0.21 -7.52 0.33
CA CYS A 86 -1.39 -7.45 -0.52
C CYS A 86 -1.16 -6.46 -1.67
N GLN A 87 -1.71 -6.77 -2.83
CA GLN A 87 -1.59 -5.95 -4.03
C GLN A 87 -2.90 -5.93 -4.81
N GLY A 88 -3.22 -4.79 -5.41
CA GLY A 88 -4.39 -4.64 -6.26
C GLY A 88 -4.29 -3.49 -7.23
N GLY A 89 -5.22 -3.45 -8.16
CA GLY A 89 -5.31 -2.47 -9.23
C GLY A 89 -6.74 -2.04 -9.52
N GLY A 90 -6.91 -0.85 -10.09
CA GLY A 90 -8.19 -0.14 -10.21
C GLY A 90 -8.02 1.25 -10.82
N SER A 91 -8.95 2.18 -10.57
CA SER A 91 -8.97 3.51 -11.21
C SER A 91 -8.07 4.55 -10.53
N SER A 92 -7.10 5.11 -11.26
CA SER A 92 -6.09 6.05 -10.71
C SER A 92 -6.67 7.25 -9.95
N ASP A 93 -7.82 7.78 -10.38
CA ASP A 93 -8.52 8.87 -9.70
C ASP A 93 -8.97 8.49 -8.29
N ARG A 94 -9.45 7.26 -8.12
CA ARG A 94 -9.87 6.73 -6.82
C ARG A 94 -8.67 6.34 -5.94
N LEU A 95 -7.51 6.06 -6.53
CA LEU A 95 -6.29 5.75 -5.78
C LEU A 95 -5.88 6.93 -4.92
N GLU A 96 -5.85 8.12 -5.52
CA GLU A 96 -5.45 9.34 -4.83
C GLU A 96 -6.40 9.66 -3.67
N LEU A 97 -7.70 9.48 -3.89
CA LEU A 97 -8.70 9.62 -2.83
C LEU A 97 -8.46 8.64 -1.68
N ALA A 98 -8.16 7.38 -1.99
CA ALA A 98 -7.87 6.35 -1.00
C ALA A 98 -6.57 6.64 -0.21
N MET A 99 -5.58 7.28 -0.84
CA MET A 99 -4.31 7.64 -0.19
C MET A 99 -4.35 8.97 0.57
N THR A 100 -5.37 9.81 0.37
CA THR A 100 -5.49 11.15 0.98
C THR A 100 -6.24 11.13 2.31
N ARG A 101 -7.01 10.08 2.61
CA ARG A 101 -7.64 9.91 3.93
C ARG A 101 -6.56 9.55 4.96
N ARG A 102 -6.11 10.57 5.68
CA ARG A 102 -5.30 10.47 6.91
C ARG A 102 -6.16 9.99 8.07
#